data_AF-A0A4U8UWV8-F1
#
_entry.id   AF-A0A4U8UWV8-F1
#
_cell.length_a   1.000
_cell.length_b   1.000
_cell.length_c   1.000
_cell.angle_alpha   90.00
_cell.angle_beta   90.00
_cell.angle_gamma   90.00
#
_symmetry.space_group_name_H-M   'P 1'
#
loop_
_entity.id
_entity.type
_entity.pdbx_description
1 polymer ?
#
loop_
_entity_poly.entity_id
_entity_poly.type
_entity_poly.pdbx_seq_one_letter_code
_entity_poly.pdbx_strand_id
1 'polypeptide(L)'
;MKSDIGTQIINTIGSHVQEFAEKIATENTNEPGPSGVSAQPSPESSEPLKQDEVDVDTLVTQINLVIDSNLVALIGKVFQIECEHFGDFYVDVKNGQGHAERGHHGSPDITLKLSKFTFFQLVREQMSPMQAYMSGSLKVQGGVNDAIQLKFIAERLKHLV
;
A
#
# COMPACT_ATOMS: atom_id res chain seq x y z
N MET A 1 -17.24 31.29 53.45
CA MET A 1 -17.18 31.77 52.04
C MET A 1 -15.73 31.87 51.64
N LYS A 2 -15.41 31.37 50.43
CA LYS A 2 -14.07 31.21 49.78
C LYS A 2 -13.54 29.76 49.89
N SER A 3 -13.74 28.99 48.81
CA SER A 3 -13.15 27.66 48.59
C SER A 3 -11.69 27.80 48.15
N ASP A 4 -10.81 27.07 48.82
CA ASP A 4 -9.43 26.81 48.44
C ASP A 4 -9.21 25.29 48.51
N ILE A 5 -9.65 24.57 47.49
CA ILE A 5 -9.30 23.15 47.25
C ILE A 5 -9.20 22.94 45.72
N GLY A 6 -8.63 23.95 45.04
CA GLY A 6 -8.35 23.94 43.60
C GLY A 6 -7.04 23.25 43.23
N THR A 7 -6.49 22.39 44.09
CA THR A 7 -5.10 21.89 43.94
C THR A 7 -4.98 20.38 44.11
N GLN A 8 -6.06 19.60 43.92
CA GLN A 8 -6.00 18.13 44.03
C GLN A 8 -6.66 17.36 42.86
N ILE A 9 -6.87 17.99 41.70
CA ILE A 9 -7.44 17.32 40.50
C ILE A 9 -6.56 17.49 39.25
N ILE A 10 -5.23 17.58 39.42
CA ILE A 10 -4.29 17.73 38.29
C ILE A 10 -3.27 16.59 38.20
N ASN A 11 -3.55 15.41 38.76
CA ASN A 11 -2.63 14.28 38.63
C ASN A 11 -3.26 12.95 38.22
N THR A 12 -4.26 12.95 37.31
CA THR A 12 -4.75 11.70 36.68
C THR A 12 -5.40 11.93 35.31
N ILE A 13 -4.93 12.89 34.50
CA ILE A 13 -5.38 12.98 33.11
C ILE A 13 -4.20 13.34 32.22
N GLY A 14 -3.43 12.31 31.84
CA GLY A 14 -2.44 12.37 30.78
C GLY A 14 -2.89 11.48 29.62
N SER A 15 -3.63 12.09 28.69
CA SER A 15 -3.64 11.83 27.23
C SER A 15 -4.13 10.44 26.73
N HIS A 16 -5.08 10.28 25.81
CA HIS A 16 -5.92 11.19 25.01
C HIS A 16 -6.91 10.26 24.27
N VAL A 17 -8.00 9.85 24.94
CA VAL A 17 -9.13 9.17 24.29
C VAL A 17 -10.32 10.12 24.37
N GLN A 18 -10.31 11.09 23.49
CA GLN A 18 -11.46 11.95 23.24
C GLN A 18 -11.43 12.27 21.74
N GLU A 19 -12.62 12.37 21.14
CA GLU A 19 -12.90 12.76 19.75
C GLU A 19 -13.29 11.62 18.78
N PHE A 20 -13.84 10.53 19.30
CA PHE A 20 -14.92 9.84 18.61
C PHE A 20 -16.22 10.07 19.38
N ALA A 21 -17.25 10.51 18.67
CA ALA A 21 -18.62 10.72 19.12
C ALA A 21 -18.82 11.91 20.09
N GLU A 22 -19.69 12.90 19.88
CA GLU A 22 -20.84 13.06 18.99
C GLU A 22 -21.22 14.56 19.00
N LYS A 23 -21.32 15.19 17.83
CA LYS A 23 -22.09 16.43 17.64
C LYS A 23 -22.87 16.37 16.32
N ILE A 24 -23.65 15.30 16.20
CA ILE A 24 -24.83 15.14 15.35
C ILE A 24 -25.89 14.63 16.35
N ALA A 25 -27.13 15.08 16.50
CA ALA A 25 -28.04 15.99 15.83
C ALA A 25 -29.05 16.42 16.95
N THR A 26 -30.00 17.36 16.84
CA THR A 26 -31.15 17.41 15.94
C THR A 26 -31.95 18.69 16.24
N GLU A 27 -32.17 19.50 15.22
CA GLU A 27 -33.52 19.98 14.93
C GLU A 27 -34.10 19.01 13.87
N ASN A 28 -35.38 18.68 14.02
CA ASN A 28 -36.25 17.90 13.14
C ASN A 28 -36.24 16.35 13.18
N THR A 29 -37.20 15.87 14.00
CA THR A 29 -38.28 14.93 13.66
C THR A 29 -38.06 13.41 13.80
N ASN A 30 -38.91 12.85 14.68
CA ASN A 30 -39.34 11.46 14.93
C ASN A 30 -38.52 10.58 15.89
N GLU A 31 -39.01 10.52 17.14
CA GLU A 31 -38.99 9.33 18.03
C GLU A 31 -39.84 8.17 17.42
N PRO A 32 -39.87 6.90 17.94
CA PRO A 32 -39.37 6.40 19.24
C PRO A 32 -38.68 5.00 19.24
N GLY A 33 -38.02 4.68 20.36
CA GLY A 33 -38.19 3.38 21.02
C GLY A 33 -37.16 2.24 20.80
N PRO A 34 -37.16 1.22 21.69
CA PRO A 34 -35.95 0.76 22.40
C PRO A 34 -35.62 -0.74 22.24
N SER A 35 -34.58 -1.21 22.96
CA SER A 35 -34.14 -2.62 23.15
C SER A 35 -33.17 -3.10 22.06
N GLY A 36 -31.93 -3.48 22.35
CA GLY A 36 -31.51 -4.41 23.38
C GLY A 36 -31.30 -5.78 22.74
N VAL A 37 -30.08 -6.07 22.25
CA VAL A 37 -29.61 -7.46 22.04
C VAL A 37 -28.09 -7.50 22.18
N SER A 38 -27.62 -8.34 23.10
CA SER A 38 -26.26 -8.88 23.15
C SER A 38 -25.80 -9.40 21.79
N ALA A 39 -24.56 -9.12 21.43
CA ALA A 39 -23.71 -10.10 20.76
C ALA A 39 -22.24 -9.77 21.05
N GLN A 40 -21.53 -10.77 21.55
CA GLN A 40 -20.15 -10.74 21.97
C GLN A 40 -19.17 -10.31 20.86
N PRO A 41 -17.98 -9.81 21.23
CA PRO A 41 -16.87 -9.68 20.30
C PRO A 41 -16.45 -11.07 19.83
N SER A 42 -16.61 -11.33 18.54
CA SER A 42 -15.94 -12.45 17.89
C SER A 42 -14.62 -11.93 17.31
N PRO A 43 -13.45 -12.36 17.82
CA PRO A 43 -12.22 -12.24 17.07
C PRO A 43 -12.34 -13.25 15.92
N GLU A 44 -12.82 -12.79 14.75
CA GLU A 44 -12.74 -13.59 13.55
C GLU A 44 -11.26 -13.69 13.16
N SER A 45 -10.70 -14.83 13.54
CA SER A 45 -9.40 -15.34 13.17
C SER A 45 -9.23 -15.27 11.65
N SER A 46 -8.65 -14.17 11.17
CA SER A 46 -7.93 -14.18 9.90
C SER A 46 -6.46 -14.36 10.27
N GLU A 47 -6.06 -15.63 10.34
CA GLU A 47 -4.66 -16.02 10.41
C GLU A 47 -3.90 -15.22 9.34
N PRO A 48 -2.89 -14.40 9.68
CA PRO A 48 -2.07 -13.80 8.65
C PRO A 48 -1.38 -14.94 7.93
N LEU A 49 -1.83 -15.21 6.71
CA LEU A 49 -1.12 -15.99 5.72
C LEU A 49 0.34 -15.57 5.82
N LYS A 50 1.25 -16.54 6.05
CA LYS A 50 2.70 -16.34 6.02
C LYS A 50 3.01 -15.59 4.72
N GLN A 51 3.13 -14.26 4.82
CA GLN A 51 3.60 -13.42 3.75
C GLN A 51 5.06 -13.79 3.67
N ASP A 52 5.40 -14.68 2.74
CA ASP A 52 6.77 -14.90 2.30
C ASP A 52 7.53 -13.58 2.43
N GLU A 53 8.53 -13.57 3.33
CA GLU A 53 9.27 -12.39 3.78
C GLU A 53 10.19 -11.87 2.67
N VAL A 54 9.65 -11.64 1.47
CA VAL A 54 10.36 -10.95 0.40
C VAL A 54 10.47 -9.50 0.84
N ASP A 55 11.67 -9.07 1.23
CA ASP A 55 11.98 -7.65 1.42
C ASP A 55 12.25 -6.98 0.06
N VAL A 56 12.08 -5.66 0.00
CA VAL A 56 12.37 -4.88 -1.19
C VAL A 56 13.85 -4.95 -1.61
N ASP A 57 14.82 -5.12 -0.70
CA ASP A 57 16.23 -5.40 -1.05
C ASP A 57 16.35 -6.68 -1.88
N THR A 58 15.67 -7.73 -1.41
CA THR A 58 15.70 -9.04 -2.07
C THR A 58 15.06 -8.90 -3.43
N LEU A 59 13.90 -8.25 -3.53
CA LEU A 59 13.22 -8.01 -4.80
C LEU A 59 14.10 -7.21 -5.78
N VAL A 60 14.69 -6.10 -5.35
CA VAL A 60 15.58 -5.28 -6.18
C VAL A 60 16.78 -6.09 -6.66
N THR A 61 17.35 -6.92 -5.79
CA THR A 61 18.46 -7.82 -6.17
C THR A 61 18.01 -8.80 -7.25
N GLN A 62 16.86 -9.46 -7.07
CA GLN A 62 16.31 -10.40 -8.06
C GLN A 62 16.03 -9.70 -9.40
N ILE A 63 15.50 -8.47 -9.36
CA ILE A 63 15.26 -7.67 -10.57
C ILE A 63 16.58 -7.41 -11.30
N ASN A 64 17.64 -7.00 -10.60
CA ASN A 64 18.94 -6.77 -11.21
C ASN A 64 19.58 -8.03 -11.80
N LEU A 65 19.20 -9.24 -11.35
CA LEU A 65 19.67 -10.51 -11.93
C LEU A 65 19.02 -10.83 -13.28
N VAL A 66 17.82 -10.29 -13.54
CA VAL A 66 17.05 -10.60 -14.76
C VAL A 66 16.99 -9.46 -15.77
N ILE A 67 17.34 -8.23 -15.35
CA ILE A 67 17.41 -7.08 -16.25
C ILE A 67 18.65 -7.17 -17.13
N ASP A 68 18.43 -6.97 -18.42
CA ASP A 68 19.45 -7.03 -19.44
C ASP A 68 19.14 -6.08 -20.61
N SER A 69 20.11 -5.87 -21.51
CA SER A 69 19.96 -4.95 -22.64
C SER A 69 18.80 -5.29 -23.59
N ASN A 70 18.32 -6.54 -23.65
CA ASN A 70 17.14 -6.88 -24.46
C ASN A 70 15.86 -6.29 -23.86
N LEU A 71 15.73 -6.31 -22.53
CA LEU A 71 14.61 -5.65 -21.86
C LEU A 71 14.67 -4.14 -22.04
N VAL A 72 15.88 -3.55 -21.97
CA VAL A 72 16.10 -2.12 -22.26
C VAL A 72 15.66 -1.77 -23.68
N ALA A 73 16.05 -2.57 -24.68
CA ALA A 73 15.67 -2.36 -26.07
C ALA A 73 14.17 -2.55 -26.32
N LEU A 74 13.50 -3.42 -25.54
CA LEU A 74 12.08 -3.73 -25.68
C LEU A 74 11.18 -2.66 -25.02
N ILE A 75 11.59 -2.16 -23.85
CA ILE A 75 10.74 -1.33 -23.00
C ILE A 75 11.14 0.15 -23.11
N GLY A 76 12.41 0.49 -22.86
CA GLY A 76 12.93 1.84 -23.01
C GLY A 76 12.32 2.88 -22.04
N LYS A 77 12.01 2.48 -20.80
CA LYS A 77 11.32 3.32 -19.79
C LYS A 77 11.92 3.18 -18.40
N VAL A 78 11.72 4.21 -17.58
CA VAL A 78 11.98 4.15 -16.13
C VAL A 78 10.66 4.05 -15.37
N PHE A 79 10.51 3.02 -14.54
CA PHE A 79 9.34 2.75 -13.72
C PHE A 79 9.64 3.11 -12.26
N GLN A 80 8.85 4.00 -11.68
CA GLN A 80 8.78 4.19 -10.24
C GLN A 80 7.69 3.30 -9.65
N ILE A 81 8.02 2.54 -8.60
CA ILE A 81 7.06 1.77 -7.81
C ILE A 81 7.03 2.39 -6.42
N GLU A 82 5.88 2.96 -6.07
CA GLU A 82 5.59 3.41 -4.71
C GLU A 82 4.70 2.36 -4.04
N CYS A 83 5.25 1.61 -3.09
CA CYS A 83 4.56 0.47 -2.49
C CYS A 83 4.37 0.67 -0.99
N GLU A 84 3.14 1.01 -0.61
CA GLU A 84 2.78 1.26 0.80
C GLU A 84 3.01 0.00 1.64
N HIS A 85 3.69 0.18 2.78
CA HIS A 85 4.06 -0.89 3.72
C HIS A 85 5.02 -1.98 3.17
N PHE A 86 5.69 -1.72 2.04
CA PHE A 86 6.73 -2.60 1.48
C PHE A 86 8.04 -1.83 1.20
N GLY A 87 7.92 -0.58 0.76
CA GLY A 87 9.04 0.28 0.42
C GLY A 87 9.03 0.65 -1.06
N ASP A 88 9.55 1.83 -1.35
CA ASP A 88 9.62 2.36 -2.70
C ASP A 88 10.90 1.89 -3.38
N PHE A 89 10.79 1.65 -4.68
CA PHE A 89 11.92 1.30 -5.54
C PHE A 89 11.63 1.73 -6.97
N TYR A 90 12.67 1.81 -7.79
CA TYR A 90 12.53 2.10 -9.20
C TYR A 90 13.28 1.07 -10.04
N VAL A 91 12.84 0.95 -11.28
CA VAL A 91 13.42 0.05 -12.28
C VAL A 91 13.71 0.87 -13.52
N ASP A 92 14.99 1.11 -13.78
CA ASP A 92 15.47 1.73 -15.01
C ASP A 92 15.65 0.64 -16.07
N VAL A 93 14.80 0.70 -17.10
CA VAL A 93 14.88 -0.18 -18.27
C VAL A 93 15.01 0.68 -19.52
N LYS A 94 15.84 1.72 -19.41
CA LYS A 94 16.03 2.75 -20.44
C LYS A 94 17.50 3.06 -20.68
N ASN A 95 18.30 3.07 -19.63
CA ASN A 95 19.69 3.49 -19.65
C ASN A 95 20.63 2.29 -19.49
N GLY A 96 21.72 2.26 -20.25
CA GLY A 96 22.77 1.24 -20.12
C GLY A 96 22.24 -0.19 -20.30
N GLN A 97 22.53 -1.06 -19.33
CA GLN A 97 22.02 -2.44 -19.28
C GLN A 97 20.69 -2.57 -18.51
N GLY A 98 20.19 -1.44 -17.99
CA GLY A 98 19.10 -1.39 -17.03
C GLY A 98 19.55 -1.78 -15.62
N HIS A 99 18.82 -1.30 -14.62
CA HIS A 99 19.05 -1.60 -13.21
C HIS A 99 17.79 -1.35 -12.37
N ALA A 100 17.79 -1.83 -11.14
CA ALA A 100 16.79 -1.46 -10.14
C ALA A 100 17.48 -1.00 -8.85
N GLU A 101 16.83 -0.10 -8.12
CA GLU A 101 17.35 0.43 -6.85
C GLU A 101 16.20 0.85 -5.93
N ARG A 102 16.46 0.86 -4.62
CA ARG A 102 15.50 1.37 -3.61
C ARG A 102 15.34 2.88 -3.71
N GLY A 103 14.19 3.35 -3.28
CA GLY A 103 13.85 4.77 -3.19
C GLY A 103 13.13 5.30 -4.43
N HIS A 104 13.32 6.59 -4.69
CA HIS A 104 12.56 7.33 -5.68
C HIS A 104 13.44 7.87 -6.80
N HIS A 105 13.07 7.61 -8.04
CA HIS A 105 13.74 8.16 -9.22
C HIS A 105 13.35 9.62 -9.42
N GLY A 106 14.31 10.49 -9.76
CA GLY A 106 14.04 11.94 -9.90
C GLY A 106 13.17 12.31 -11.11
N SER A 107 13.15 11.48 -12.15
CA SER A 107 12.37 11.70 -13.36
C SER A 107 11.91 10.38 -13.99
N PRO A 108 10.90 9.70 -13.39
CA PRO A 108 10.37 8.45 -13.93
C PRO A 108 9.47 8.72 -15.15
N ASP A 109 9.45 7.80 -16.11
CA ASP A 109 8.50 7.85 -17.23
C ASP A 109 7.10 7.40 -16.77
N ILE A 110 7.04 6.42 -15.86
CA ILE A 110 5.82 5.83 -15.32
C ILE A 110 5.93 5.71 -13.80
N THR A 111 4.86 6.02 -13.07
CA THR A 111 4.76 5.79 -11.62
C THR A 111 3.58 4.89 -11.31
N LEU A 112 3.84 3.78 -10.61
CA LEU A 112 2.84 2.85 -10.11
C LEU A 112 2.71 3.03 -8.60
N LYS A 113 1.50 3.28 -8.11
CA LYS A 113 1.22 3.37 -6.67
C LYS A 113 0.27 2.26 -6.27
N LEU A 114 0.64 1.49 -5.25
CA LEU A 114 -0.16 0.37 -4.77
C LEU A 114 0.22 0.00 -3.33
N SER A 115 -0.59 -0.84 -2.69
CA SER A 115 -0.29 -1.39 -1.37
C SER A 115 0.50 -2.70 -1.44
N LYS A 116 1.24 -3.05 -0.38
CA LYS A 116 1.90 -4.36 -0.22
C LYS A 116 0.94 -5.51 -0.55
N PHE A 117 -0.29 -5.46 -0.05
CA PHE A 117 -1.30 -6.48 -0.32
C PHE A 117 -1.56 -6.65 -1.83
N THR A 118 -1.83 -5.54 -2.54
CA THR A 118 -2.09 -5.56 -3.98
C THR A 118 -0.86 -6.04 -4.75
N PHE A 119 0.33 -5.59 -4.35
CA PHE A 119 1.60 -5.99 -4.95
C PHE A 119 1.77 -7.52 -4.92
N PHE A 120 1.59 -8.16 -3.76
CA PHE A 120 1.69 -9.61 -3.66
C PHE A 120 0.59 -10.35 -4.43
N GLN A 121 -0.61 -9.80 -4.54
CA GLN A 121 -1.67 -10.39 -5.38
C GLN A 121 -1.29 -10.37 -6.86
N LEU A 122 -0.63 -9.30 -7.33
CA LEU A 122 -0.12 -9.20 -8.70
C LEU A 122 1.05 -10.17 -8.95
N VAL A 123 2.03 -10.20 -8.05
CA VAL A 123 3.21 -11.09 -8.16
C VAL A 123 2.79 -12.56 -8.15
N ARG A 124 1.80 -12.93 -7.32
CA ARG A 124 1.25 -14.29 -7.23
C ARG A 124 0.19 -14.59 -8.29
N GLU A 125 -0.07 -13.67 -9.22
CA GLU A 125 -1.06 -13.78 -10.28
C GLU A 125 -2.50 -14.04 -9.81
N GLN A 126 -2.78 -13.79 -8.53
CA GLN A 126 -4.12 -13.88 -7.96
C GLN A 126 -5.00 -12.71 -8.41
N MET A 127 -4.37 -11.61 -8.83
CA MET A 127 -5.02 -10.46 -9.42
C MET A 127 -4.26 -10.06 -10.69
N SER A 128 -4.98 -9.68 -11.75
CA SER A 128 -4.35 -9.13 -12.95
C SER A 128 -4.08 -7.63 -12.79
N PRO A 129 -3.02 -7.08 -13.43
CA PRO A 129 -2.74 -5.63 -13.40
C PRO A 129 -3.93 -4.77 -13.86
N MET A 130 -4.67 -5.27 -14.87
CA MET A 130 -5.86 -4.59 -15.39
C MET A 130 -6.97 -4.52 -14.33
N GLN A 131 -7.22 -5.61 -13.60
CA GLN A 131 -8.21 -5.64 -12.52
C GLN A 131 -7.80 -4.72 -11.35
N ALA A 132 -6.52 -4.74 -10.94
CA ALA A 132 -6.02 -3.85 -9.90
C ALA A 132 -6.19 -2.37 -10.28
N TYR A 133 -5.93 -2.05 -11.55
CA TYR A 133 -6.09 -0.70 -12.09
C TYR A 133 -7.56 -0.26 -12.12
N MET A 134 -8.45 -1.10 -12.68
CA MET A 134 -9.89 -0.80 -12.73
C MET A 134 -10.54 -0.71 -11.34
N SER A 135 -10.06 -1.48 -10.37
CA SER A 135 -10.52 -1.43 -8.98
C SER A 135 -9.96 -0.21 -8.21
N GLY A 136 -8.99 0.52 -8.77
CA GLY A 136 -8.32 1.65 -8.12
C GLY A 136 -7.26 1.25 -7.08
N SER A 137 -7.01 -0.04 -6.88
CA SER A 137 -5.97 -0.57 -5.97
C SER A 137 -4.56 -0.39 -6.53
N LEU A 138 -4.44 -0.25 -7.85
CA LEU A 138 -3.23 0.15 -8.56
C LEU A 138 -3.50 1.48 -9.27
N LYS A 139 -2.74 2.52 -8.93
CA LYS A 139 -2.76 3.79 -9.65
C LYS A 139 -1.56 3.86 -10.57
N VAL A 140 -1.79 4.28 -11.81
CA VAL A 140 -0.73 4.46 -12.81
C VAL A 140 -0.70 5.93 -13.22
N GLN A 141 0.46 6.56 -13.15
CA GLN A 141 0.74 7.87 -13.72
C GLN A 141 1.70 7.68 -14.89
N GLY A 142 1.38 8.27 -16.04
CA GLY A 142 2.10 8.04 -17.30
C GLY A 142 1.32 7.15 -18.27
N GLY A 143 2.02 6.52 -19.21
CA GLY A 143 1.40 5.67 -20.23
C GLY A 143 0.94 4.34 -19.63
N VAL A 144 -0.37 4.08 -19.58
CA VAL A 144 -0.91 2.80 -19.08
C VAL A 144 -0.40 1.61 -19.90
N ASN A 145 -0.29 1.76 -21.23
CA ASN A 145 0.27 0.72 -22.09
C ASN A 145 1.75 0.43 -21.75
N ASP A 146 2.53 1.46 -21.43
CA ASP A 146 3.92 1.30 -21.00
C ASP A 146 3.99 0.63 -19.62
N ALA A 147 3.10 0.99 -18.69
CA ALA A 147 3.01 0.36 -17.37
C ALA A 147 2.78 -1.16 -17.44
N ILE A 148 1.99 -1.62 -18.43
CA ILE A 148 1.76 -3.05 -18.66
C ILE A 148 3.05 -3.78 -19.08
N GLN A 149 4.01 -3.10 -19.70
CA GLN A 149 5.29 -3.70 -20.10
C GLN A 149 6.14 -4.14 -18.90
N LEU A 150 5.89 -3.62 -17.70
CA LEU A 150 6.53 -4.10 -16.47
C LEU A 150 6.37 -5.62 -16.28
N LYS A 151 5.30 -6.21 -16.85
CA LYS A 151 5.09 -7.66 -16.85
C LYS A 151 6.27 -8.44 -17.43
N PHE A 152 6.98 -7.91 -18.44
CA PHE A 152 8.08 -8.65 -19.07
C PHE A 152 9.23 -8.91 -18.10
N ILE A 153 9.44 -7.99 -17.14
CA ILE A 153 10.42 -8.15 -16.06
C ILE A 153 9.90 -9.16 -15.04
N ALA A 154 8.62 -9.05 -14.65
CA ALA A 154 7.99 -10.00 -13.74
C ALA A 154 8.01 -11.45 -14.26
N GLU A 155 7.76 -11.65 -15.56
CA GLU A 155 7.85 -12.97 -16.19
C GLU A 155 9.26 -13.57 -16.09
N ARG A 156 10.30 -12.74 -16.26
CA ARG A 156 11.69 -13.20 -16.12
C ARG A 156 12.02 -13.60 -14.67
N LEU A 157 11.53 -12.84 -13.69
CA LEU A 157 11.69 -13.16 -12.27
C LEU A 157 11.09 -14.52 -11.90
N LYS A 158 9.93 -14.87 -12.47
CA LYS A 158 9.27 -16.16 -12.19
C LYS A 158 10.08 -17.37 -12.61
N HIS A 159 10.92 -17.25 -13.65
CA HIS A 159 11.77 -18.35 -14.10
C HIS A 159 13.07 -18.50 -13.30
N LEU A 160 13.34 -17.58 -12.37
CA LEU A 160 14.53 -17.58 -11.53
C LEU A 160 14.34 -18.38 -10.23
N VAL A 161 13.09 -18.55 -9.79
CA VAL A 161 12.67 -19.27 -8.57
C VAL A 161 12.00 -20.60 -8.89
#